data_AF-A0A4R0YHL9-F1
#
_entry.id   AF-A0A4R0YHL9-F1
#
_cell.length_a   1.000
_cell.length_b   1.000
_cell.length_c   1.000
_cell.angle_alpha   90.00
_cell.angle_beta   90.00
_cell.angle_gamma   90.00
#
_symmetry.space_group_name_H-M   'P 1'
#
loop_
_entity.id
_entity.type
_entity.pdbx_description
1 polymer ?
#
loop_
_entity_poly.entity_id
_entity_poly.type
_entity_poly.pdbx_seq_one_letter_code
_entity_poly.pdbx_strand_id
1 'polypeptide(L)' 'MGKDFSHIARRCERAVVTAYRELRDVGTPDLSAFQACTTLYRVHHPEASVAEARRLVAEWVDHHVMRESTAPTPGCECD' A
#
# COMPACT_ATOMS: atom_id res chain seq x y z
N MET A 1 -7.85 21.08 13.89
CA MET A 1 -8.43 19.72 13.78
C MET A 1 -7.79 19.09 12.56
N GLY A 2 -7.02 18.01 12.68
CA GLY A 2 -6.26 17.46 11.54
C GLY A 2 -5.10 16.54 11.90
N LYS A 3 -5.07 16.01 13.14
CA LYS A 3 -4.02 15.07 13.57
C LYS A 3 -4.45 13.60 13.42
N ASP A 4 -5.74 13.32 13.34
CA ASP A 4 -6.29 11.97 13.34
C ASP A 4 -6.20 11.30 11.95
N PHE A 5 -6.41 12.05 10.86
CA PHE A 5 -6.39 11.55 9.48
C PHE A 5 -5.01 11.08 9.00
N SER A 6 -3.93 11.71 9.49
CA SER A 6 -2.56 11.26 9.21
C SER A 6 -2.22 9.88 9.83
N HIS A 7 -3.02 9.36 10.76
CA HIS A 7 -2.83 8.03 11.32
C HIS A 7 -3.48 6.91 10.50
N ILE A 8 -4.60 7.17 9.81
CA ILE A 8 -5.31 6.18 8.99
C ILE A 8 -4.60 5.98 7.65
N ALA A 9 -4.13 7.05 7.01
CA ALA A 9 -3.32 6.97 5.79
C ALA A 9 -2.06 6.09 5.96
N ARG A 10 -1.42 6.17 7.13
CA ARG A 10 -0.27 5.34 7.50
C ARG A 10 -0.64 3.89 7.83
N ARG A 11 -1.91 3.56 8.08
CA ARG A 11 -2.34 2.17 8.33
C ARG A 11 -2.49 1.41 7.02
N CYS A 12 -3.07 2.01 5.99
CA CYS A 12 -3.25 1.37 4.69
C CYS A 12 -1.90 1.11 4.00
N GLU A 13 -1.01 2.11 4.00
CA GLU A 13 0.37 1.96 3.53
C GLU A 13 1.09 0.81 4.25
N ARG A 14 1.10 0.83 5.59
CA ARG A 14 1.76 -0.21 6.38
C ARG A 14 1.15 -1.59 6.14
N ALA A 15 -0.17 -1.71 6.08
CA ALA A 15 -0.84 -2.97 5.82
C ALA A 15 -0.45 -3.55 4.46
N VAL A 16 -0.44 -2.72 3.42
CA VAL A 16 -0.03 -3.12 2.06
C VAL A 16 1.44 -3.53 2.03
N VAL A 17 2.35 -2.73 2.60
CA VAL A 17 3.79 -3.02 2.60
C VAL A 17 4.09 -4.31 3.38
N THR A 18 3.45 -4.51 4.52
CA THR A 18 3.57 -5.75 5.30
C THR A 18 3.06 -6.95 4.50
N ALA A 19 1.85 -6.88 3.95
CA ALA A 19 1.28 -7.97 3.15
C ALA A 19 2.15 -8.29 1.93
N TYR A 20 2.69 -7.29 1.25
CA TYR A 20 3.57 -7.48 0.10
C TYR A 20 4.87 -8.22 0.49
N ARG A 21 5.48 -7.85 1.62
CA ARG A 21 6.68 -8.53 2.13
C ARG A 21 6.38 -9.98 2.52
N GLU A 22 5.28 -10.22 3.23
CA GLU A 22 4.85 -11.57 3.61
C GLU A 22 4.58 -12.45 2.40
N LEU A 23 3.91 -11.91 1.37
CA LEU A 23 3.66 -12.64 0.13
C LEU A 23 4.97 -13.03 -0.58
N ARG A 24 5.96 -12.14 -0.62
CA ARG A 24 7.28 -12.45 -1.19
C ARG A 24 8.04 -13.48 -0.36
N ASP A 25 7.96 -13.39 0.96
CA ASP A 25 8.62 -14.32 1.89
C ASP A 25 8.11 -15.77 1.70
N VAL A 26 6.81 -15.94 1.44
CA VAL A 26 6.23 -17.25 1.11
C VAL A 26 6.43 -17.68 -0.36
N GLY A 27 7.21 -16.93 -1.14
CA GLY A 27 7.58 -17.25 -2.52
C GLY A 27 6.56 -16.82 -3.58
N THR A 28 5.63 -15.92 -3.26
CA THR A 28 4.70 -15.36 -4.25
C THR A 28 5.45 -14.47 -5.24
N PRO A 29 5.27 -14.64 -6.57
CA PRO A 29 5.89 -13.77 -7.55
C PRO A 29 5.48 -12.30 -7.39
N ASP A 30 6.41 -11.37 -7.63
CA ASP A 30 6.23 -9.93 -7.38
C ASP A 30 4.96 -9.35 -8.04
N LEU A 31 4.65 -9.76 -9.28
CA LEU A 31 3.44 -9.30 -9.99
C LEU A 31 2.16 -9.81 -9.33
N SER A 32 2.13 -11.07 -8.88
CA SER A 32 1.00 -11.66 -8.18
C SER A 32 0.82 -11.03 -6.80
N ALA A 33 1.91 -10.80 -6.06
CA ALA A 33 1.88 -10.10 -4.78
C ALA A 33 1.36 -8.66 -4.93
N PHE A 34 1.79 -7.96 -5.99
CA PHE A 34 1.32 -6.62 -6.30
C PHE A 34 -0.19 -6.57 -6.62
N GLN A 35 -0.67 -7.52 -7.42
CA GLN A 35 -2.10 -7.63 -7.76
C GLN A 35 -2.96 -7.97 -6.52
N ALA A 36 -2.46 -8.85 -5.64
CA ALA A 36 -3.10 -9.17 -4.38
C ALA A 36 -3.20 -7.94 -3.47
N CYS A 37 -2.12 -7.17 -3.33
CA CYS A 37 -2.10 -5.93 -2.55
C CYS A 37 -3.03 -4.85 -3.14
N THR A 38 -3.09 -4.72 -4.46
CA THR A 38 -4.05 -3.82 -5.13
C THR A 38 -5.49 -4.23 -4.85
N THR A 39 -5.78 -5.53 -4.87
CA THR A 39 -7.10 -6.06 -4.54
C THR A 39 -7.45 -5.82 -3.08
N LEU A 40 -6.52 -6.13 -2.16
CA LEU A 40 -6.67 -5.89 -0.72
C LEU A 40 -6.99 -4.42 -0.44
N TYR A 41 -6.25 -3.49 -1.04
CA TYR A 41 -6.50 -2.05 -0.90
C TYR A 41 -7.93 -1.68 -1.30
N ARG A 42 -8.41 -2.20 -2.44
CA ARG A 42 -9.76 -1.91 -2.94
C ARG A 42 -10.89 -2.57 -2.17
N VAL A 43 -10.63 -3.65 -1.43
CA VAL A 43 -11.61 -4.23 -0.50
C VAL A 43 -11.89 -3.26 0.64
N HIS A 44 -10.86 -2.54 1.09
CA HIS A 44 -10.99 -1.51 2.13
C HIS A 44 -11.44 -0.15 1.58
N HIS A 45 -11.04 0.17 0.35
CA HIS A 45 -11.38 1.41 -0.36
C HIS A 45 -12.12 1.11 -1.67
N PRO A 46 -13.39 0.66 -1.61
CA PRO A 46 -14.18 0.39 -2.80
C PRO A 46 -14.38 1.64 -3.68
N GLU A 47 -14.28 2.83 -3.08
CA GLU A 47 -14.33 4.14 -3.74
C GLU A 47 -13.12 4.41 -4.64
N ALA A 48 -11.97 3.81 -4.33
CA ALA A 48 -10.75 4.04 -5.08
C ALA A 48 -10.81 3.37 -6.46
N SER A 49 -10.44 4.14 -7.49
CA SER A 49 -10.34 3.60 -8.84
C SER A 49 -9.23 2.55 -8.95
N VAL A 50 -9.33 1.64 -9.92
CA VAL A 50 -8.27 0.64 -10.16
C VAL A 50 -6.92 1.30 -10.48
N ALA A 51 -6.95 2.42 -11.22
CA ALA A 51 -5.74 3.15 -11.59
C ALA A 51 -5.07 3.78 -10.37
N GLU A 52 -5.85 4.41 -9.50
CA GLU A 52 -5.38 5.02 -8.26
C GLU A 52 -4.81 3.98 -7.29
N ALA A 53 -5.53 2.88 -7.07
CA ALA A 53 -5.07 1.79 -6.22
C ALA A 53 -3.71 1.23 -6.70
N ARG A 54 -3.57 0.98 -8.01
CA ARG A 54 -2.30 0.50 -8.59
C ARG A 54 -1.17 1.51 -8.41
N ARG A 55 -1.47 2.80 -8.61
CA ARG A 55 -0.48 3.87 -8.45
C ARG A 55 0.04 3.93 -7.01
N LEU A 56 -0.86 4.01 -6.03
CA LEU A 56 -0.50 4.11 -4.61
C LEU A 56 0.30 2.88 -4.16
N VAL A 57 -0.19 1.68 -4.47
CA VAL A 57 0.50 0.43 -4.11
C VAL A 57 1.89 0.37 -4.76
N ALA A 58 2.04 0.82 -6.01
CA ALA A 58 3.33 0.83 -6.70
C ALA A 58 4.31 1.80 -6.04
N GLU A 59 3.86 3.02 -5.71
CA GLU A 59 4.67 4.02 -5.02
C GLU A 59 5.14 3.51 -3.64
N TRP A 60 4.26 2.86 -2.88
CA TRP A 60 4.61 2.30 -1.57
C TRP A 60 5.59 1.13 -1.66
N VAL A 61 5.37 0.19 -2.59
CA VAL A 61 6.27 -0.95 -2.79
C VAL A 61 7.64 -0.48 -3.27
N ASP A 62 7.71 0.42 -4.25
CA ASP A 62 8.97 0.98 -4.72
C ASP A 62 9.75 1.64 -3.58
N HIS A 63 9.08 2.48 -2.80
CA HIS A 63 9.73 3.21 -1.72
C HIS A 63 10.20 2.33 -0.56
N HIS A 64 9.36 1.42 -0.07
CA HIS A 64 9.65 0.65 1.14
C HIS A 64 10.33 -0.70 0.89
N VAL A 65 10.17 -1.27 -0.30
CA VAL A 65 10.63 -2.63 -0.61
C VAL A 65 11.78 -2.61 -1.61
N MET A 66 11.74 -1.73 -2.62
CA MET A 66 12.83 -1.64 -3.60
C MET A 66 13.92 -0.68 -3.16
N ARG A 67 13.54 0.50 -2.64
CA ARG A 67 14.48 1.52 -2.14
C ARG A 67 14.80 1.38 -0.65
N GLU A 68 14.06 0.53 0.06
CA GLU A 68 14.19 0.28 1.51
C GLU A 68 14.18 1.56 2.36
N SER A 69 13.50 2.61 1.87
CA SER A 69 13.46 3.90 2.53
C SER A 69 12.47 3.87 3.69
N THR A 70 12.86 4.41 4.84
CA THR A 70 11.98 4.56 6.00
C THR A 70 11.31 5.93 6.07
N ALA A 71 11.53 6.77 5.05
CA ALA A 71 10.89 8.08 4.95
C ALA A 71 9.39 7.93 4.65
N PRO A 72 8.55 8.95 4.89
CA PRO A 72 7.15 8.91 4.50
C PRO A 72 6.98 8.90 2.97
N THR A 73 6.06 8.09 2.45
CA THR A 73 5.50 8.21 1.10
C THR A 73 4.26 9.11 1.08
N PRO A 74 3.77 9.53 -0.11
CA PRO A 74 2.41 10.02 -0.24
C PRO A 74 1.43 8.98 0.34
N GLY A 75 0.68 9.38 1.37
CA GLY A 75 -0.33 8.51 1.98
C GLY A 75 -1.63 8.53 1.19
N CYS A 76 -2.52 7.57 1.45
CA CYS A 76 -3.89 7.67 0.94
C CYS A 76 -4.65 8.82 1.63
N GLU A 77 -5.59 9.47 0.94
CA GLU A 77 -6.37 10.60 1.47
C GLU A 77 -7.63 10.15 2.24
N CYS A 78 -7.61 8.95 2.83
CA CYS A 78 -8.77 8.36 3.49
C CYS A 78 -9.01 8.96 4.88
N ASP A 79 -10.26 9.38 5.14
CA ASP A 79 -10.75 9.97 6.39
C ASP A 79 -11.05 8.90 7.46
#